data_AF-A0A418FKU2-F1
#
_entry.id   AF-A0A418FKU2-F1
#
_cell.length_a   1.000
_cell.length_b   1.000
_cell.length_c   1.000
_cell.angle_alpha   90.00
_cell.angle_beta   90.00
_cell.angle_gamma   90.00
#
_symmetry.space_group_name_H-M   'P 1'
#
loop_
_entity.id
_entity.type
_entity.pdbx_description
1 polymer ?
#
loop_
_entity_poly.entity_id
_entity_poly.type
_entity_poly.pdbx_seq_one_letter_code
_entity_poly.pdbx_strand_id
1 'polypeptide(L)'
;MGRTVADVARVLEAIAGFDPTDPASKDAPVPEYSQTYNALTSFKNVRVAISKEAHDITKKQFLSQAHIDAFNQGVEKLKTLGADIVYATLASRSFTMYVGLVPPPRASLPQR
;
A
#
# COMPACT_ATOMS: atom_id res chain seq x y z
N MET A 1 -13.42 0.39 3.45
CA MET A 1 -13.42 1.13 4.73
C MET A 1 -14.09 0.26 5.79
N GLY A 2 -13.55 0.18 7.00
CA GLY A 2 -14.08 -0.65 8.08
C GLY A 2 -13.54 -0.20 9.44
N ARG A 3 -14.13 -0.67 10.54
CA ARG A 3 -13.68 -0.30 11.90
C ARG A 3 -12.58 -1.23 12.40
N THR A 4 -12.53 -2.47 11.90
CA THR A 4 -11.50 -3.45 12.24
C THR A 4 -10.81 -3.99 11.00
N VAL A 5 -9.61 -4.57 11.18
CA VAL A 5 -8.89 -5.27 10.10
C VAL A 5 -9.71 -6.45 9.59
N ALA A 6 -10.42 -7.16 10.47
CA ALA A 6 -11.26 -8.28 10.12
C ALA A 6 -12.43 -7.89 9.19
N ASP A 7 -13.05 -6.72 9.41
CA ASP A 7 -14.12 -6.21 8.55
C ASP A 7 -13.58 -5.94 7.14
N VAL A 8 -12.43 -5.27 7.05
CA VAL A 8 -11.82 -4.92 5.77
C VAL A 8 -11.33 -6.16 5.03
N ALA A 9 -10.75 -7.14 5.73
CA ALA A 9 -10.29 -8.39 5.13
C ALA A 9 -11.43 -9.15 4.45
N ARG A 10 -12.59 -9.28 5.10
CA ARG A 10 -13.78 -9.94 4.51
C ARG A 10 -14.32 -9.20 3.29
N VAL A 11 -14.40 -7.87 3.37
CA VAL A 11 -14.88 -7.07 2.23
C VAL A 11 -13.90 -7.16 1.06
N LEU A 12 -12.58 -7.08 1.32
CA LEU A 12 -11.56 -7.19 0.28
C LEU A 12 -11.61 -8.55 -0.42
N GLU A 13 -11.75 -9.64 0.35
CA GLU A 13 -11.86 -10.99 -0.20
C GLU A 13 -13.06 -11.15 -1.12
N ALA A 14 -14.21 -10.56 -0.76
CA ALA A 14 -15.43 -10.65 -1.56
C ALA A 14 -15.38 -9.84 -2.86
N ILE A 15 -14.61 -8.74 -2.90
CA ILE A 15 -14.54 -7.85 -4.08
C ILE A 15 -13.30 -8.09 -4.95
N ALA A 16 -12.26 -8.73 -4.41
CA ALA A 16 -11.07 -9.08 -5.16
C ALA A 16 -11.38 -10.23 -6.13
N GLY A 17 -10.77 -10.20 -7.30
CA GLY A 17 -10.97 -11.21 -8.32
C GLY A 17 -10.56 -10.68 -9.69
N PHE A 18 -10.28 -11.60 -10.61
CA PHE A 18 -10.07 -11.25 -12.01
C PHE A 18 -11.40 -10.79 -12.63
N ASP A 19 -11.37 -9.64 -13.30
CA ASP A 19 -12.48 -9.12 -14.09
C ASP A 19 -12.08 -9.18 -15.58
N PRO A 20 -12.65 -10.09 -16.38
CA PRO A 20 -12.34 -10.20 -17.81
C PRO A 20 -12.64 -8.95 -18.63
N THR A 21 -13.43 -8.01 -18.09
CA THR A 21 -13.80 -6.76 -18.76
C THR A 21 -12.87 -5.59 -18.43
N ASP A 22 -12.00 -5.74 -17.42
CA ASP A 22 -10.96 -4.78 -17.07
C ASP A 22 -9.58 -5.32 -17.49
N PRO A 23 -8.96 -4.79 -18.56
CA PRO A 23 -7.65 -5.25 -19.03
C PRO A 23 -6.49 -4.94 -18.06
N ALA A 24 -6.70 -4.08 -17.04
CA ALA A 24 -5.74 -3.85 -15.97
C ALA A 24 -5.92 -4.84 -14.80
N SER A 25 -7.00 -5.63 -14.80
CA SER A 25 -7.24 -6.65 -13.79
C SER A 25 -6.20 -7.77 -13.91
N LYS A 26 -5.65 -8.16 -12.77
CA LYS A 26 -4.63 -9.20 -12.71
C LYS A 26 -5.31 -10.55 -12.54
N ASP A 27 -5.05 -11.47 -13.48
CA ASP A 27 -5.43 -12.87 -13.34
C ASP A 27 -4.51 -13.57 -12.32
N ALA A 28 -4.91 -13.52 -11.06
CA ALA A 28 -4.21 -14.16 -9.96
C ALA A 28 -5.22 -14.65 -8.91
N PRO A 29 -4.94 -15.77 -8.22
CA PRO A 29 -5.82 -16.25 -7.17
C PRO A 29 -5.95 -15.22 -6.05
N VAL A 30 -7.17 -15.04 -5.58
CA VAL A 30 -7.48 -14.17 -4.44
C VAL A 30 -7.06 -14.92 -3.16
N PRO A 31 -6.19 -14.34 -2.32
CA PRO A 31 -5.90 -14.91 -1.01
C PRO A 31 -7.13 -14.93 -0.09
N GLU A 32 -7.21 -15.92 0.78
CA GLU A 32 -8.19 -15.99 1.88
C GLU A 32 -7.85 -14.95 2.97
N TYR A 33 -8.05 -13.66 2.68
CA TYR A 33 -7.69 -12.55 3.56
C TYR A 33 -8.33 -12.67 4.94
N SER A 34 -9.58 -13.13 5.00
CA SER A 34 -10.36 -13.34 6.22
C SER A 34 -9.79 -14.44 7.13
N GLN A 35 -8.96 -15.33 6.60
CA GLN A 35 -8.30 -16.37 7.39
C GLN A 35 -6.84 -15.99 7.71
N THR A 36 -6.19 -15.28 6.80
CA THR A 36 -4.76 -14.98 6.87
C THR A 36 -4.41 -13.79 7.76
N TYR A 37 -5.33 -12.86 8.04
CA TYR A 37 -5.00 -11.67 8.85
C TYR A 37 -4.60 -11.99 10.31
N ASN A 38 -5.02 -13.15 10.83
CA ASN A 38 -4.62 -13.66 12.14
C ASN A 38 -3.49 -14.71 12.07
N ALA A 39 -3.06 -15.11 10.88
CA ALA A 39 -2.04 -16.15 10.71
C ALA A 39 -0.65 -15.70 11.20
N LEU A 40 -0.42 -14.38 11.25
CA LEU A 40 0.79 -13.82 11.85
C LEU A 40 0.67 -13.82 13.38
N THR A 41 1.12 -14.90 14.02
CA THR A 41 1.13 -15.03 15.48
C THR A 41 2.28 -14.27 16.16
N SER A 42 3.27 -13.81 15.39
CA SER A 42 4.41 -13.05 15.88
C SER A 42 5.01 -12.17 14.78
N PHE A 43 5.57 -11.03 15.15
CA PHE A 43 6.34 -10.18 14.23
C PHE A 43 7.82 -10.57 14.15
N LYS A 44 8.25 -11.63 14.85
CA LYS A 44 9.60 -12.19 14.70
C LYS A 44 9.83 -12.58 13.24
N ASN A 45 10.93 -12.10 12.66
CA ASN A 45 11.30 -12.24 11.24
C ASN A 45 10.48 -11.39 10.25
N VAL A 46 9.61 -10.49 10.73
CA VAL A 46 8.99 -9.48 9.87
C VAL A 46 9.89 -8.26 9.83
N ARG A 47 10.35 -7.88 8.63
CA ARG A 47 11.12 -6.66 8.41
C ARG A 47 10.22 -5.54 7.90
N VAL A 48 10.17 -4.42 8.61
CA VAL A 48 9.41 -3.24 8.23
C VAL A 48 10.38 -2.14 7.83
N ALA A 49 10.34 -1.75 6.56
CA ALA A 49 11.17 -0.68 6.03
C ALA A 49 10.47 0.68 6.14
N ILE A 50 11.14 1.65 6.75
CA ILE A 50 10.71 3.05 6.81
C ILE A 50 11.56 3.85 5.82
N SER A 51 10.93 4.57 4.88
CA SER A 51 11.64 5.49 3.97
C SER A 51 12.29 6.60 4.78
N LYS A 52 13.62 6.74 4.67
CA LYS A 52 14.35 7.87 5.25
C LYS A 52 13.86 9.19 4.67
N GLU A 53 13.71 9.25 3.36
CA GLU A 53 13.32 10.46 2.63
C GLU A 53 11.92 10.93 3.04
N ALA A 54 10.93 10.03 3.02
CA ALA A 54 9.57 10.38 3.40
C ALA A 54 9.49 10.76 4.89
N HIS A 55 10.20 10.03 5.77
CA HIS A 55 10.23 10.33 7.19
C HIS A 55 10.83 11.72 7.48
N ASP A 56 11.96 12.06 6.84
CA ASP A 56 12.64 13.34 7.05
C ASP A 56 11.83 14.53 6.51
N ILE A 57 11.25 14.38 5.32
CA ILE A 57 10.42 15.43 4.70
C ILE A 57 9.15 15.66 5.52
N THR A 58 8.42 14.60 5.88
CA THR A 58 7.16 14.73 6.62
C THR A 58 7.37 15.31 8.01
N LYS A 59 8.43 14.90 8.70
CA LYS A 59 8.79 15.43 10.02
C LYS A 59 9.13 16.93 10.01
N LYS A 60 9.77 17.42 8.94
CA LYS A 60 10.24 18.82 8.86
C LYS A 60 9.19 19.79 8.34
N GLN A 61 8.30 19.34 7.46
CA GLN A 61 7.49 20.26 6.65
C GLN A 61 5.98 20.06 6.75
N PHE A 62 5.50 18.88 7.17
CA PHE A 62 4.09 18.51 6.99
C PHE A 62 3.39 18.04 8.26
N LEU A 63 4.13 17.52 9.24
CA LEU A 63 3.55 16.93 10.44
C LEU A 63 3.76 17.80 11.68
N SER A 64 2.70 17.93 12.48
CA SER A 64 2.82 18.42 13.85
C SER A 64 3.55 17.41 14.75
N GLN A 65 4.05 17.89 15.89
CA GLN A 65 4.74 17.03 16.87
C GLN A 65 3.89 15.84 17.32
N ALA A 66 2.58 16.04 17.54
CA ALA A 66 1.67 14.97 17.95
C ALA A 66 1.58 13.83 16.92
N HIS A 67 1.62 14.14 15.61
CA HIS A 67 1.62 13.12 14.57
C HIS A 67 2.95 12.36 14.52
N ILE A 68 4.07 13.06 14.71
CA ILE A 68 5.40 12.46 14.78
C ILE A 68 5.47 11.50 15.97
N ASP A 69 4.96 11.91 17.12
CA ASP A 69 4.95 11.10 18.34
C ASP A 69 4.06 9.86 18.17
N ALA A 70 2.87 10.02 17.59
CA ALA A 70 1.98 8.89 17.30
C ALA A 70 2.61 7.88 16.33
N PHE A 71 3.30 8.37 15.30
CA PHE A 71 4.05 7.51 14.38
C PHE A 71 5.16 6.74 15.12
N ASN A 72 5.97 7.44 15.93
CA ASN A 72 7.05 6.82 16.70
C ASN A 72 6.53 5.78 17.69
N GLN A 73 5.40 6.04 18.35
CA GLN A 73 4.73 5.05 19.21
C GLN A 73 4.35 3.78 18.44
N GLY A 74 3.84 3.92 17.21
CA GLY A 74 3.55 2.79 16.33
C GLY A 74 4.81 1.98 15.97
N VAL A 75 5.90 2.67 15.63
CA VAL A 75 7.20 2.04 15.33
C VAL A 75 7.73 1.26 16.54
N GLU A 76 7.72 1.86 17.73
CA GLU A 76 8.16 1.20 18.96
C GLU A 76 7.27 0.01 19.34
N LYS A 77 5.95 0.11 19.08
CA LYS A 77 5.05 -1.01 19.27
C LYS A 77 5.41 -2.20 18.37
N LEU A 78 5.73 -1.95 17.10
CA LEU A 78 6.16 -2.99 16.16
C LEU A 78 7.48 -3.64 16.60
N LYS A 79 8.47 -2.84 17.04
CA LYS A 79 9.72 -3.37 17.62
C LYS A 79 9.45 -4.27 18.82
N THR A 80 8.61 -3.80 19.75
CA THR A 80 8.23 -4.55 20.97
C THR A 80 7.57 -5.89 20.62
N LEU A 81 6.80 -5.94 19.53
CA LEU A 81 6.17 -7.17 19.04
C LEU A 81 7.15 -8.11 18.29
N GLY A 82 8.39 -7.66 18.05
CA GLY A 82 9.48 -8.46 17.48
C GLY A 82 9.84 -8.14 16.03
N ALA A 83 9.27 -7.08 15.44
CA ALA A 83 9.61 -6.67 14.07
C ALA A 83 11.02 -6.08 13.98
N ASP A 84 11.72 -6.37 12.87
CA ASP A 84 12.98 -5.76 12.48
C ASP A 84 12.69 -4.44 11.72
N ILE A 85 12.86 -3.30 12.39
CA ILE A 85 12.64 -1.98 11.78
C ILE A 85 13.92 -1.51 11.10
N VAL A 86 13.84 -1.27 9.79
CA VAL A 86 14.97 -0.80 8.99
C VAL A 86 14.63 0.54 8.35
N TYR A 87 15.51 1.53 8.51
CA TYR A 87 15.43 2.75 7.73
C TYR A 87 16.13 2.55 6.40
N ALA A 88 15.37 2.55 5.31
CA ALA A 88 15.87 2.29 3.97
C ALA A 88 15.82 3.56 3.12
N THR A 89 16.84 3.72 2.28
CA THR A 89 16.81 4.69 1.18
C THR A 89 15.97 4.08 0.08
N LEU A 90 14.84 4.71 -0.24
CA LEU A 90 14.01 4.30 -1.37
C LEU A 90 14.40 5.17 -2.56
N ALA A 91 14.85 4.55 -3.66
CA ALA A 91 15.14 5.25 -4.89
C ALA A 91 13.87 5.99 -5.35
N SER A 92 13.86 7.31 -5.21
CA SER A 92 12.73 8.12 -5.63
C SER A 92 12.71 8.18 -7.15
N ARG A 93 11.63 7.67 -7.76
CA ARG A 93 11.13 8.32 -8.98
C ARG A 93 10.38 9.54 -8.48
N SER A 94 10.84 10.74 -8.88
CA SER A 94 10.06 11.97 -8.72
C SER A 94 8.61 11.66 -9.07
N PHE A 95 7.69 12.03 -8.19
CA PHE A 95 6.25 11.83 -8.37
C PHE A 95 5.77 12.78 -9.48
N THR A 96 6.13 12.52 -10.73
CA THR A 96 5.54 13.18 -11.90
C THR A 96 4.20 12.51 -12.11
N MET A 97 3.16 13.15 -11.57
CA MET A 97 1.77 12.84 -11.87
C MET A 97 1.52 13.07 -13.37
N TYR A 98 1.64 12.00 -14.17
CA TYR A 98 1.13 11.97 -15.52
C TYR A 98 -0.40 11.83 -15.44
N VAL A 99 -1.13 12.95 -15.42
CA VAL A 99 -2.52 12.95 -15.86
C VAL A 99 -2.50 12.96 -17.38
N GLY A 100 -2.35 11.77 -17.96
CA GLY A 100 -2.62 11.57 -19.37
C GLY A 100 -4.12 11.35 -19.55
N LEU A 101 -4.84 12.40 -19.98
CA LEU A 101 -6.04 12.18 -20.78
C LEU A 101 -5.58 11.40 -22.01
N VAL A 102 -5.80 10.08 -22.03
CA VAL A 102 -5.63 9.28 -23.26
C VAL A 102 -6.92 9.47 -24.04
N PRO A 103 -6.96 10.29 -25.11
CA PRO A 103 -8.11 10.26 -26.01
C PRO A 103 -8.15 8.90 -26.69
N PRO A 104 -9.35 8.32 -26.92
CA PRO A 104 -9.46 7.03 -27.59
C PRO A 104 -8.84 7.09 -29.00
N PRO A 105 -8.22 6.00 -29.47
CA PRO A 105 -7.63 5.96 -30.80
C PRO A 105 -8.68 6.27 -31.86
N ARG A 106 -8.40 7.28 -32.69
CA ARG A 106 -9.18 7.58 -33.90
C ARG A 106 -9.21 6.33 -34.78
N ALA A 107 -10.40 5.84 -35.09
CA ALA A 107 -10.59 4.85 -36.14
C ALA A 107 -10.02 5.40 -37.45
N SER A 108 -9.03 4.71 -38.01
CA SER A 108 -8.53 4.94 -39.35
C SER A 108 -9.63 4.57 -40.35
N LEU A 109 -10.19 5.59 -41.02
CA LEU A 109 -11.03 5.38 -42.19
C LEU A 109 -10.20 4.68 -43.29
N PRO A 110 -10.78 3.69 -44.01
CA PRO A 110 -10.06 3.02 -45.09
C PRO A 110 -9.79 4.01 -46.23
N GLN A 111 -8.51 4.13 -46.60
CA GLN A 111 -8.10 4.77 -47.84
C GLN A 111 -8.69 3.96 -49.00
N ARG A 112 -9.46 4.63 -49.88
CA ARG A 112 -9.89 4.09 -51.18
C ARG A 112 -8.79 4.28 -52.21
#